data_AF-A0A1F6E757-F1
#
_entry.id   AF-A0A1F6E757-F1
#
_cell.length_a   1.000
_cell.length_b   1.000
_cell.length_c   1.000
_cell.angle_alpha   90.00
_cell.angle_beta   90.00
_cell.angle_gamma   90.00
#
_symmetry.space_group_name_H-M   'P 1'
#
loop_
_entity.id
_entity.type
_entity.pdbx_description
1 polymer ?
#
loop_
_entity_poly.entity_id
_entity_poly.type
_entity_poly.pdbx_seq_one_letter_code
_entity_poly.pdbx_strand_id
1 'polypeptide(L)'
;MDINKKIRWSAIMGIGLVATCVFFLALRPLSEILGYPLGLVVLELALCVLFATFLGHIWGYVYLGNKLNSRFLKVSAQTLMVVFLLYGILVIYDTFMLSQRLDTSFMNALIWLSLMLYIIPAIAFSIAVIRLYKIFGVVAIVSAFLILIPLFVWNTWLLALISISISSTYLLFKASA
;
A
#
# COMPACT_ATOMS: atom_id res chain seq x y z
N MET A 1 12.11 4.17 -21.59
CA MET A 1 11.69 5.24 -20.65
C MET A 1 12.79 5.45 -19.61
N ASP A 2 13.26 6.70 -19.46
CA ASP A 2 14.24 7.16 -18.47
C ASP A 2 13.87 6.70 -17.04
N ILE A 3 14.86 6.30 -16.24
CA ILE A 3 14.69 5.85 -14.86
C ILE A 3 14.06 6.93 -13.97
N ASN A 4 14.37 8.22 -14.21
CA ASN A 4 13.76 9.32 -13.48
C ASN A 4 12.28 9.47 -13.84
N LYS A 5 11.91 9.29 -15.12
CA LYS A 5 10.51 9.28 -15.57
C LYS A 5 9.72 8.12 -14.94
N LYS A 6 10.35 6.95 -14.79
CA LYS A 6 9.75 5.78 -14.11
C LYS A 6 9.51 6.05 -12.62
N ILE A 7 10.48 6.62 -11.91
CA ILE A 7 10.34 7.01 -10.50
C ILE A 7 9.23 8.06 -10.35
N ARG A 8 9.20 9.06 -11.23
CA ARG A 8 8.16 10.10 -11.24
C ARG A 8 6.77 9.54 -11.48
N TRP A 9 6.61 8.59 -12.41
CA TRP A 9 5.33 7.93 -12.65
C TRP A 9 4.86 7.15 -11.41
N SER A 10 5.75 6.45 -10.71
CA SER A 10 5.43 5.79 -9.44
C SER A 10 5.09 6.77 -8.30
N ALA A 11 5.64 7.98 -8.32
CA ALA A 11 5.22 9.04 -7.40
C ALA A 11 3.78 9.48 -7.69
N ILE A 12 3.40 9.63 -8.97
CA ILE A 12 2.00 9.92 -9.38
C ILE A 12 1.06 8.81 -8.93
N MET A 13 1.46 7.53 -9.06
CA MET A 13 0.69 6.40 -8.52
C MET A 13 0.50 6.50 -7.01
N GLY A 14 1.48 7.03 -6.27
CA GLY A 14 1.37 7.33 -4.85
C GLY A 14 0.36 8.42 -4.51
N ILE A 15 0.20 9.45 -5.36
CA ILE A 15 -0.91 10.42 -5.26
C ILE A 15 -2.26 9.71 -5.47
N GLY A 16 -2.34 8.84 -6.48
CA GLY A 16 -3.54 8.02 -6.75
C GLY A 16 -3.90 7.11 -5.57
N LEU A 17 -2.90 6.54 -4.90
CA LEU A 17 -3.07 5.74 -3.69
C LEU A 17 -3.69 6.57 -2.56
N VAL A 18 -3.15 7.77 -2.29
CA VAL A 18 -3.70 8.69 -1.29
C VAL A 18 -5.15 9.06 -1.61
N ALA A 19 -5.43 9.43 -2.87
CA ALA A 19 -6.78 9.78 -3.32
C ALA A 19 -7.77 8.61 -3.12
N THR A 20 -7.33 7.38 -3.42
CA THR A 20 -8.14 6.17 -3.22
C THR A 20 -8.41 5.93 -1.74
N CYS A 21 -7.41 6.11 -0.87
CA CYS A 21 -7.60 5.98 0.58
C CYS A 21 -8.58 7.04 1.13
N VAL A 22 -8.51 8.28 0.63
CA VAL A 22 -9.47 9.33 0.99
C VAL A 22 -10.88 8.97 0.50
N PHE A 23 -11.00 8.40 -0.71
CA PHE A 23 -12.27 7.89 -1.22
C PHE A 23 -12.87 6.80 -0.31
N PHE A 24 -12.04 5.89 0.22
CA PHE A 24 -12.49 4.89 1.19
C PHE A 24 -13.09 5.49 2.47
N LEU A 25 -12.59 6.64 2.94
CA LEU A 25 -13.19 7.35 4.08
C LEU A 25 -14.61 7.85 3.78
N ALA A 26 -14.91 8.15 2.52
CA ALA A 26 -16.22 8.57 2.05
C ALA A 26 -17.11 7.41 1.57
N LEU A 27 -16.61 6.17 1.58
CA LEU A 27 -17.31 5.03 0.98
C LEU A 27 -18.57 4.63 1.75
N ARG A 28 -18.53 4.69 3.09
CA ARG A 28 -19.68 4.37 3.94
C ARG A 28 -20.89 5.28 3.65
N PRO A 29 -20.79 6.62 3.70
CA PRO A 29 -21.92 7.47 3.33
C PRO A 29 -22.32 7.29 1.86
N LEU A 30 -21.39 6.97 0.95
CA LEU A 30 -21.72 6.66 -0.44
C LEU A 30 -22.58 5.39 -0.58
N SER A 31 -22.24 4.32 0.16
CA SER A 31 -22.96 3.05 0.12
C SER A 31 -24.38 3.14 0.68
N GLU A 32 -24.61 4.03 1.64
CA GLU A 32 -25.94 4.30 2.21
C GLU A 32 -26.85 5.01 1.19
N ILE A 33 -26.28 5.81 0.28
CA ILE A 33 -27.00 6.51 -0.79
C ILE A 33 -27.27 5.60 -2.00
N LEU A 34 -26.30 4.77 -2.39
CA LEU A 34 -26.35 3.98 -3.62
C LEU A 34 -27.12 2.64 -3.48
N GLY A 35 -27.36 2.20 -2.24
CA GLY A 35 -27.95 0.89 -1.97
C GLY A 35 -26.94 -0.27 -2.10
N TYR A 36 -27.31 -1.44 -1.55
CA TYR A 36 -26.42 -2.57 -1.32
C TYR A 36 -25.66 -3.10 -2.57
N PRO A 37 -26.31 -3.40 -3.72
CA PRO A 37 -25.61 -4.00 -4.86
C PRO A 37 -24.65 -3.02 -5.56
N LEU A 38 -25.03 -1.75 -5.68
CA LEU A 38 -24.16 -0.71 -6.26
C LEU A 38 -23.00 -0.36 -5.31
N GLY A 39 -23.25 -0.34 -4.00
CA GLY A 39 -22.21 -0.13 -2.99
C GLY A 39 -21.10 -1.20 -3.04
N LEU A 40 -21.46 -2.46 -3.27
CA LEU A 40 -20.49 -3.56 -3.43
C LEU A 40 -19.62 -3.38 -4.67
N VAL A 41 -20.19 -3.11 -5.85
CA VAL A 41 -19.42 -2.89 -7.09
C VAL A 41 -18.45 -1.71 -6.95
N VAL A 42 -18.88 -0.64 -6.27
CA VAL A 42 -18.02 0.53 -6.01
C VAL A 42 -16.88 0.17 -5.05
N LEU A 43 -17.15 -0.61 -4.00
CA LEU A 43 -16.12 -1.11 -3.08
C LEU A 43 -15.08 -1.97 -3.81
N GLU A 44 -15.53 -2.86 -4.69
CA GLU A 44 -14.67 -3.76 -5.48
C GLU A 44 -13.73 -2.98 -6.40
N LEU A 45 -14.28 -2.02 -7.16
CA LEU A 45 -13.49 -1.15 -8.03
C LEU A 45 -12.48 -0.32 -7.21
N ALA A 46 -12.90 0.20 -6.06
CA ALA A 46 -12.02 0.96 -5.18
C ALA A 46 -10.87 0.11 -4.63
N LEU A 47 -11.13 -1.14 -4.24
CA LEU A 47 -10.10 -2.08 -3.81
C LEU A 47 -9.12 -2.36 -4.95
N CYS A 48 -9.60 -2.66 -6.16
CA CYS A 48 -8.74 -2.88 -7.33
C CYS A 48 -7.84 -1.68 -7.62
N VAL A 49 -8.38 -0.46 -7.57
CA VAL A 49 -7.61 0.78 -7.75
C VAL A 49 -6.60 0.97 -6.64
N LEU A 50 -6.95 0.67 -5.38
CA LEU A 50 -6.04 0.72 -4.23
C LEU A 50 -4.84 -0.21 -4.44
N PHE A 51 -5.08 -1.45 -4.87
CA PHE A 51 -4.01 -2.41 -5.16
C PHE A 51 -3.13 -1.96 -6.32
N ALA A 52 -3.73 -1.54 -7.45
CA ALA A 52 -2.98 -1.09 -8.62
C ALA A 52 -2.10 0.14 -8.32
N THR A 53 -2.65 1.11 -7.60
CA THR A 53 -1.93 2.33 -7.20
C THR A 53 -0.82 2.03 -6.19
N PHE A 54 -1.05 1.16 -5.21
CA PHE A 54 -0.01 0.70 -4.29
C PHE A 54 1.14 -0.01 -4.99
N LEU A 55 0.84 -1.00 -5.84
CA LEU A 55 1.87 -1.74 -6.57
C LEU A 55 2.68 -0.83 -7.49
N GLY A 56 2.00 0.07 -8.22
CA GLY A 56 2.66 1.07 -9.06
C GLY A 56 3.54 2.04 -8.25
N HIS A 57 3.12 2.39 -7.04
CA HIS A 57 3.89 3.23 -6.13
C HIS A 57 5.15 2.53 -5.62
N ILE A 58 5.03 1.29 -5.13
CA ILE A 58 6.18 0.53 -4.60
C ILE A 58 7.20 0.18 -5.69
N TRP A 59 6.77 -0.02 -6.95
CA TRP A 59 7.68 -0.19 -8.09
C TRP A 59 8.65 0.98 -8.26
N GLY A 60 8.26 2.18 -7.83
CA GLY A 60 9.13 3.36 -7.78
C GLY A 60 10.37 3.15 -6.93
N TYR A 61 10.24 2.44 -5.81
CA TYR A 61 11.34 2.10 -4.92
C TYR A 61 12.25 1.01 -5.47
N VAL A 62 11.71 0.11 -6.30
CA VAL A 62 12.53 -0.84 -7.07
C VAL A 62 13.40 -0.09 -8.08
N TYR A 63 12.83 0.88 -8.80
CA TYR A 63 13.59 1.73 -9.72
C TYR A 63 14.61 2.60 -9.00
N LEU A 64 14.25 3.19 -7.86
CA LEU A 64 15.17 3.95 -7.03
C LEU A 64 16.29 3.08 -6.47
N GLY A 65 16.00 1.85 -6.07
CA GLY A 65 17.00 0.86 -5.65
C GLY A 65 18.00 0.54 -6.75
N ASN A 66 17.55 0.40 -8.00
CA ASN A 66 18.44 0.23 -9.14
C ASN A 66 19.27 1.50 -9.41
N LYS A 67 18.67 2.70 -9.34
CA LYS A 67 19.38 3.99 -9.52
C LYS A 67 20.49 4.19 -8.49
N LEU A 68 20.25 3.79 -7.25
CA LEU A 68 21.18 3.94 -6.13
C LEU A 68 22.07 2.71 -5.88
N ASN A 69 21.98 1.66 -6.71
CA ASN A 69 22.62 0.35 -6.49
C ASN A 69 22.33 -0.26 -5.09
N SER A 70 21.17 0.04 -4.51
CA SER A 70 20.74 -0.46 -3.20
C SER A 70 19.96 -1.76 -3.32
N ARG A 71 20.67 -2.90 -3.15
CA ARG A 71 20.06 -4.24 -3.17
C ARG A 71 18.99 -4.40 -2.09
N PHE A 72 19.23 -3.86 -0.89
CA PHE A 72 18.32 -3.97 0.24
C PHE A 72 16.98 -3.29 -0.03
N LEU A 73 16.98 -2.08 -0.59
CA LEU A 73 15.76 -1.35 -0.96
C LEU A 73 14.97 -2.11 -2.03
N LYS A 74 15.68 -2.61 -3.05
CA LYS A 74 15.06 -3.37 -4.15
C LYS A 74 14.35 -4.62 -3.65
N VAL A 75 15.06 -5.45 -2.87
CA VAL A 75 14.52 -6.73 -2.38
C VAL A 75 13.36 -6.49 -1.43
N SER A 76 13.50 -5.58 -0.46
CA SER A 76 12.43 -5.28 0.49
C SER A 76 11.16 -4.74 -0.19
N ALA A 77 11.31 -3.87 -1.20
CA ALA A 77 10.18 -3.39 -2.00
C ALA A 77 9.50 -4.53 -2.78
N GLN A 78 10.27 -5.39 -3.44
CA GLN A 78 9.72 -6.53 -4.19
C GLN A 78 9.00 -7.53 -3.26
N THR A 79 9.58 -7.85 -2.11
CA THR A 79 8.95 -8.74 -1.13
C THR A 79 7.65 -8.14 -0.59
N LEU A 80 7.65 -6.83 -0.28
CA LEU A 80 6.45 -6.13 0.17
C LEU A 80 5.30 -6.24 -0.86
N MET A 81 5.63 -6.11 -2.14
CA MET A 81 4.64 -6.22 -3.21
C MET A 81 4.07 -7.62 -3.37
N VAL A 82 4.91 -8.65 -3.32
CA VAL A 82 4.44 -10.04 -3.43
C VAL A 82 3.48 -10.36 -2.28
N VAL A 83 3.87 -10.00 -1.05
CA VAL A 83 3.02 -10.26 0.13
C VAL A 83 1.72 -9.45 0.07
N PHE A 84 1.79 -8.18 -0.36
CA PHE A 84 0.59 -7.36 -0.52
C PHE A 84 -0.34 -7.85 -1.64
N LEU A 85 0.21 -8.36 -2.74
CA LEU A 85 -0.57 -8.96 -3.83
C LEU A 85 -1.28 -10.24 -3.37
N LEU A 86 -0.59 -11.10 -2.62
CA LEU A 86 -1.20 -12.30 -2.01
C LEU A 86 -2.31 -11.92 -1.03
N TYR A 87 -2.06 -10.95 -0.15
CA TYR A 87 -3.08 -10.41 0.75
C TYR A 87 -4.27 -9.85 -0.03
N GLY A 88 -4.02 -9.07 -1.08
CA GLY A 88 -5.07 -8.48 -1.90
C GLY A 88 -5.93 -9.51 -2.61
N ILE A 89 -5.31 -10.54 -3.21
CA ILE A 89 -6.03 -11.66 -3.83
C ILE A 89 -6.91 -12.36 -2.80
N LEU A 90 -6.43 -12.58 -1.57
CA LEU A 90 -7.20 -13.22 -0.50
C LEU A 90 -8.37 -12.36 -0.03
N VAL A 91 -8.17 -11.05 0.15
CA VAL A 91 -9.24 -10.11 0.57
C VAL A 91 -10.31 -9.97 -0.50
N ILE A 92 -9.88 -9.84 -1.77
CA ILE A 92 -10.75 -9.89 -2.94
C ILE A 92 -11.54 -11.21 -2.86
N TYR A 93 -10.86 -12.35 -2.91
CA TYR A 93 -11.51 -13.65 -2.92
C TYR A 93 -12.51 -13.85 -1.77
N ASP A 94 -12.17 -13.45 -0.54
CA ASP A 94 -13.08 -13.48 0.61
C ASP A 94 -14.32 -12.61 0.37
N THR A 95 -14.14 -11.36 -0.06
CA THR A 95 -15.23 -10.43 -0.38
C THR A 95 -16.14 -10.94 -1.51
N PHE A 96 -15.58 -11.60 -2.53
CA PHE A 96 -16.31 -12.09 -3.71
C PHE A 96 -16.97 -13.47 -3.50
N MET A 97 -16.31 -14.39 -2.79
CA MET A 97 -16.73 -15.80 -2.67
C MET A 97 -17.52 -16.12 -1.40
N LEU A 98 -17.64 -15.19 -0.45
CA LEU A 98 -18.58 -15.31 0.69
C LEU A 98 -20.06 -15.32 0.25
N SER A 99 -20.37 -15.03 -1.02
CA SER A 99 -21.68 -15.35 -1.59
C SER A 99 -21.92 -16.86 -1.79
N GLN A 100 -20.86 -17.70 -1.73
CA GLN A 100 -20.92 -19.15 -1.94
C GLN A 100 -19.99 -19.95 -1.01
N ARG A 101 -20.47 -20.29 0.19
CA ARG A 101 -20.16 -21.51 0.98
C ARG A 101 -18.67 -21.93 1.18
N LEU A 102 -17.72 -21.01 1.37
CA LEU A 102 -16.42 -21.38 1.95
C LEU A 102 -16.43 -21.22 3.47
N ASP A 103 -15.77 -22.14 4.17
CA ASP A 103 -15.63 -22.14 5.62
C ASP A 103 -14.88 -20.87 6.04
N THR A 104 -15.62 -19.88 6.53
CA THR A 104 -15.15 -18.52 6.83
C THR A 104 -14.00 -18.51 7.82
N SER A 105 -13.86 -19.58 8.62
CA SER A 105 -12.76 -19.77 9.56
C SER A 105 -11.40 -19.94 8.88
N PHE A 106 -11.33 -20.71 7.79
CA PHE A 106 -10.09 -21.00 7.06
C PHE A 106 -9.60 -19.79 6.26
N MET A 107 -10.52 -19.10 5.57
CA MET A 107 -10.19 -17.88 4.81
C MET A 107 -9.71 -16.75 5.74
N ASN A 108 -10.36 -16.56 6.88
CA ASN A 108 -9.90 -15.61 7.89
C ASN A 108 -8.50 -15.97 8.40
N ALA A 109 -8.22 -17.25 8.67
CA ALA A 109 -6.88 -17.68 9.09
C ALA A 109 -5.79 -17.36 8.05
N LEU A 110 -6.09 -17.52 6.75
CA LEU A 110 -5.18 -17.16 5.66
C LEU A 110 -4.96 -15.64 5.53
N ILE A 111 -6.02 -14.84 5.72
CA ILE A 111 -5.93 -13.37 5.77
C ILE A 111 -5.03 -12.94 6.93
N TRP A 112 -5.25 -13.48 8.13
CA TRP A 112 -4.45 -13.20 9.31
C TRP A 112 -2.99 -13.63 9.16
N LEU A 113 -2.75 -14.82 8.59
CA LEU A 113 -1.40 -15.30 8.30
C LEU A 113 -0.69 -14.39 7.31
N SER A 114 -1.39 -13.94 6.26
CA SER A 114 -0.84 -13.01 5.26
C SER A 114 -0.53 -11.65 5.88
N LEU A 115 -1.35 -11.18 6.82
CA LEU A 115 -1.14 -9.96 7.59
C LEU A 115 0.10 -10.07 8.51
N MET A 116 0.29 -11.22 9.17
CA MET A 116 1.49 -11.48 9.97
C MET A 116 2.75 -11.54 9.10
N LEU A 117 2.67 -12.20 7.93
CA LEU A 117 3.77 -12.26 6.97
C LEU A 117 4.08 -10.91 6.31
N TYR A 118 3.12 -9.97 6.29
CA TYR A 118 3.31 -8.61 5.78
C TYR A 118 4.18 -7.73 6.70
N ILE A 119 4.19 -8.00 8.02
CA ILE A 119 4.90 -7.18 9.00
C ILE A 119 6.41 -7.18 8.73
N ILE A 120 7.00 -8.35 8.46
CA ILE A 120 8.45 -8.51 8.25
C ILE A 120 8.96 -7.69 7.05
N PRO A 121 8.40 -7.83 5.83
CA PRO A 121 8.82 -7.04 4.68
C PRO A 121 8.47 -5.56 4.85
N ALA A 122 7.37 -5.22 5.54
CA ALA A 122 7.03 -3.82 5.84
C ALA A 122 8.09 -3.16 6.73
N ILE A 123 8.57 -3.83 7.78
CA ILE A 123 9.65 -3.32 8.64
C ILE A 123 10.94 -3.18 7.83
N ALA A 124 11.33 -4.20 7.06
CA ALA A 124 12.55 -4.15 6.25
C ALA A 124 12.51 -3.00 5.23
N PHE A 125 11.39 -2.81 4.55
CA PHE A 125 11.17 -1.71 3.62
C PHE A 125 11.20 -0.35 4.33
N SER A 126 10.57 -0.25 5.50
CA SER A 126 10.57 0.97 6.31
C SER A 126 11.98 1.39 6.72
N ILE A 127 12.83 0.45 7.14
CA ILE A 127 14.25 0.71 7.43
C ILE A 127 14.98 1.22 6.18
N ALA A 128 14.71 0.63 5.01
CA ALA A 128 15.32 1.08 3.76
C ALA A 128 14.91 2.52 3.43
N VAL A 129 13.62 2.83 3.57
CA VAL A 129 13.05 4.16 3.33
C VAL A 129 13.60 5.20 4.32
N ILE A 130 13.74 4.88 5.61
CA ILE A 130 14.36 5.75 6.62
C ILE A 130 15.80 6.14 6.21
N ARG A 131 16.56 5.20 5.65
CA ARG A 131 17.91 5.51 5.14
C ARG A 131 17.87 6.48 3.95
N LEU A 132 16.86 6.36 3.08
CA LEU A 132 16.67 7.31 1.98
C LEU A 132 16.34 8.72 2.48
N TYR A 133 15.52 8.86 3.52
CA TYR A 133 15.22 10.16 4.13
C TYR A 133 16.51 10.90 4.55
N LYS A 134 17.49 10.17 5.11
CA LYS A 134 18.81 10.73 5.44
C LYS A 134 19.58 11.15 4.19
N ILE A 135 19.62 10.30 3.15
CA ILE A 135 20.33 10.59 1.89
C ILE A 135 19.75 11.83 1.20
N PHE A 136 18.42 11.94 1.16
CA PHE A 136 17.74 13.05 0.52
C PHE A 136 17.54 14.26 1.45
N GLY A 137 18.05 14.25 2.69
CA GLY A 137 17.91 15.37 3.63
C GLY A 137 16.46 15.76 3.92
N VAL A 138 15.57 14.77 4.06
CA VAL A 138 14.16 14.98 4.43
C VAL A 138 13.96 14.55 5.88
N VAL A 139 13.37 15.42 6.71
CA VAL A 139 13.21 15.20 8.15
C VAL A 139 12.35 13.96 8.42
N ALA A 140 12.90 12.99 9.15
CA ALA A 140 12.38 11.63 9.31
C ALA A 140 11.13 11.48 10.20
N ILE A 141 10.50 12.57 10.64
CA ILE A 141 9.41 12.56 11.64
C ILE A 141 8.21 11.71 11.18
N VAL A 142 8.00 11.53 9.87
CA VAL A 142 6.88 10.72 9.36
C VAL A 142 7.16 9.21 9.38
N SER A 143 8.42 8.79 9.52
CA SER A 143 8.80 7.37 9.49
C SER A 143 8.49 6.59 10.77
N ALA A 144 8.17 7.26 11.88
CA ALA A 144 7.74 6.61 13.11
C ALA A 144 6.37 5.91 12.94
N PHE A 145 5.50 6.42 12.07
CA PHE A 145 4.18 5.83 11.81
C PHE A 145 4.25 4.51 11.04
N LEU A 146 5.29 4.30 10.23
CA LEU A 146 5.51 3.03 9.50
C LEU A 146 5.73 1.84 10.43
N ILE A 147 6.34 2.06 11.60
CA ILE A 147 6.63 1.03 12.61
C ILE A 147 5.39 0.70 13.43
N LEU A 148 4.45 1.64 13.58
CA LEU A 148 3.32 1.53 14.51
C LEU A 148 2.08 0.85 13.90
N ILE A 149 2.00 0.66 12.58
CA ILE A 149 0.81 0.11 11.91
C ILE A 149 0.39 -1.30 12.38
N PRO A 150 1.32 -2.26 12.63
CA PRO A 150 0.92 -3.58 13.12
C PRO A 150 0.18 -3.53 14.47
N LEU A 151 0.28 -2.41 15.20
CA LEU A 151 -0.30 -2.23 16.53
C LEU A 151 -1.70 -1.59 16.51
N PHE A 152 -2.13 -0.96 15.41
CA PHE A 152 -3.40 -0.19 15.36
C PHE A 152 -4.45 -0.79 14.41
N VAL A 153 -4.48 -2.13 14.34
CA VAL A 153 -5.42 -2.91 13.54
C VAL A 153 -6.84 -2.72 14.09
N TRP A 154 -7.59 -1.74 13.58
CA TRP A 154 -8.99 -1.90 13.12
C TRP A 154 -9.61 -0.59 12.58
N ASN A 155 -9.26 0.59 13.13
CA ASN A 155 -9.99 1.85 12.82
C ASN A 155 -9.17 3.00 12.22
N THR A 156 -7.84 2.90 12.15
CA THR A 156 -6.96 4.01 11.71
C THR A 156 -6.05 3.65 10.55
N TRP A 157 -6.21 2.47 9.96
CA TRP A 157 -5.32 1.95 8.91
C TRP A 157 -5.32 2.82 7.65
N LEU A 158 -6.48 3.37 7.25
CA LEU A 158 -6.60 4.29 6.11
C LEU A 158 -5.83 5.60 6.34
N LEU A 159 -5.97 6.19 7.54
CA LEU A 159 -5.26 7.42 7.90
C LEU A 159 -3.75 7.20 7.97
N ALA A 160 -3.32 6.05 8.48
CA ALA A 160 -1.92 5.66 8.47
C ALA A 160 -1.40 5.50 7.03
N LEU A 161 -2.15 4.80 6.18
CA LEU A 161 -1.79 4.60 4.77
C LEU A 161 -1.70 5.94 4.02
N ILE A 162 -2.61 6.88 4.27
CA ILE A 162 -2.57 8.24 3.72
C ILE A 162 -1.28 8.97 4.15
N SER A 163 -1.03 9.06 5.45
CA SER A 163 0.12 9.79 6.01
C SER A 163 1.46 9.26 5.45
N ILE A 164 1.57 7.94 5.35
CA ILE A 164 2.74 7.26 4.82
C ILE A 164 2.86 7.49 3.32
N SER A 165 1.78 7.27 2.57
CA SER A 165 1.81 7.40 1.12
C SER A 165 2.15 8.82 0.69
N ILE A 166 1.70 9.86 1.41
CA ILE A 166 2.11 11.25 1.17
C ILE A 166 3.63 11.40 1.28
N SER A 167 4.20 10.94 2.39
CA SER A 167 5.63 11.11 2.68
C SER A 167 6.51 10.28 1.75
N SER A 168 6.09 9.04 1.50
CA SER A 168 6.68 8.11 0.55
C SER A 168 6.67 8.71 -0.87
N THR A 169 5.54 9.25 -1.31
CA THR A 169 5.37 9.95 -2.59
C THR A 169 6.28 11.16 -2.74
N TYR A 170 6.36 11.99 -1.70
CA TYR A 170 7.26 13.14 -1.69
C TYR A 170 8.73 12.73 -1.89
N LEU A 171 9.16 11.65 -1.23
CA LEU A 171 10.52 11.13 -1.39
C LEU A 171 10.80 10.68 -2.83
N LEU A 172 9.84 10.02 -3.49
CA LEU A 172 9.99 9.63 -4.90
C LEU A 172 10.05 10.86 -5.83
N PHE A 173 9.24 11.90 -5.59
CA PHE A 173 9.35 13.14 -6.35
C PHE A 173 10.73 13.77 -6.20
N LYS A 174 11.24 13.87 -4.98
CA LYS A 174 12.58 14.41 -4.71
C LYS A 174 13.68 13.57 -5.36
N ALA A 175 13.55 12.25 -5.40
CA ALA A 175 14.50 11.37 -6.04
C ALA A 175 14.44 11.36 -7.58
N SER A 176 13.33 11.86 -8.15
CA SER A 176 13.09 11.96 -9.60
C SER A 176 13.46 13.31 -10.21
N ALA A 177 13.71 14.32 -9.37
CA ALA A 177 14.34 15.59 -9.76
C ALA A 177 15.82 15.38 -10.08
#